data_AF-A0A836CFS6-F1
#
_entry.id   AF-A0A836CFS6-F1
#
_cell.length_a   1.000
_cell.length_b   1.000
_cell.length_c   1.000
_cell.angle_alpha   90.00
_cell.angle_beta   90.00
_cell.angle_gamma   90.00
#
_symmetry.space_group_name_H-M   'P 1'
#
loop_
_entity.id
_entity.type
_entity.pdbx_description
1 polymer ?
#
loop_
_entity_poly.entity_id
_entity_poly.type
_entity_poly.pdbx_seq_one_letter_code
_entity_poly.pdbx_strand_id
1 'polypeptide(L)'
;MPRVQRMLKVMDDVEAPMLPAFKYHYGELSKLYVEAKDNVKFLTTLERHFKSMSSGSLTAVLDTLPPMMGALRMVWVISRHYNTDERLVPLMELVAGEIADKVESLVHVRTILHKSPEAARATITSARQLLESWQATYLQVRAEIEESGTDHRWEFDRKRLFEQTNYMARVCGDLLEVATVLDQFHKFLGPELKSVTGESAGIDEIMERVDGLVAPLEQVPFNVFNRRYKDSWHAVMVQFQRAVEDIEGMTRSFIEQSFQKLRSAEGAFELVQNFKNIQSRESINQAINERYKDILQQYTKELENIDDIFQAGRADPPVYRNYPPVAGAVAWARDLYQ
;
A
#
# COMPACT_ATOMS: atom_id res chain seq x y z
N MET A 1 -35.44 -13.02 -46.01
CA MET A 1 -36.60 -12.15 -46.33
C MET A 1 -37.13 -12.43 -47.75
N PRO A 2 -38.02 -13.42 -47.94
CA PRO A 2 -38.47 -13.86 -49.28
C PRO A 2 -39.41 -12.89 -50.01
N ARG A 3 -40.02 -11.93 -49.32
CA ARG A 3 -40.81 -10.84 -49.94
C ARG A 3 -39.90 -9.76 -50.54
N VAL A 4 -38.85 -9.35 -49.84
CA VAL A 4 -37.86 -8.37 -50.31
C VAL A 4 -37.13 -8.87 -51.57
N GLN A 5 -36.75 -10.14 -51.61
CA GLN A 5 -36.13 -10.75 -52.79
C GLN A 5 -37.07 -10.77 -54.02
N ARG A 6 -38.38 -10.95 -53.82
CA ARG A 6 -39.37 -10.86 -54.91
C ARG A 6 -39.53 -9.43 -55.42
N MET A 7 -39.59 -8.44 -54.53
CA MET A 7 -39.66 -7.03 -54.91
C MET A 7 -38.41 -6.60 -55.69
N LEU A 8 -37.23 -7.06 -55.28
CA LEU A 8 -35.99 -6.75 -56.00
C LEU A 8 -35.94 -7.34 -57.40
N LYS A 9 -36.48 -8.55 -57.62
CA LYS A 9 -36.60 -9.13 -58.96
C LYS A 9 -37.51 -8.30 -59.87
N VAL A 10 -38.70 -7.92 -59.38
CA VAL A 10 -39.63 -7.09 -60.14
C VAL A 10 -39.03 -5.72 -60.48
N MET A 11 -38.24 -5.13 -59.57
CA MET A 11 -37.55 -3.86 -59.84
C MET A 11 -36.40 -4.00 -60.83
N ASP A 12 -35.75 -5.17 -60.90
CA ASP A 12 -34.72 -5.52 -61.89
C ASP A 12 -35.35 -5.69 -63.29
N ASP A 13 -36.49 -6.38 -63.36
CA ASP A 13 -37.23 -6.62 -64.60
C ASP A 13 -37.76 -5.32 -65.25
N VAL A 14 -37.99 -4.27 -64.44
CA VAL A 14 -38.52 -2.96 -64.88
C VAL A 14 -37.40 -1.93 -65.09
N GLU A 15 -36.13 -2.31 -64.94
CA GLU A 15 -34.95 -1.41 -65.03
C GLU A 15 -35.11 -0.13 -64.20
N ALA A 16 -35.64 -0.27 -62.98
CA ALA A 16 -35.99 0.89 -62.17
C ALA A 16 -34.75 1.78 -61.89
N PRO A 17 -34.81 3.11 -62.15
CA PRO A 17 -33.64 3.99 -62.06
C PRO A 17 -33.05 4.11 -60.66
N MET A 18 -33.81 3.78 -59.61
CA MET A 18 -33.35 3.76 -58.21
C MET A 18 -32.64 2.45 -57.81
N LEU A 19 -32.70 1.42 -58.65
CA LEU A 19 -32.17 0.10 -58.33
C LEU A 19 -30.65 0.06 -58.14
N PRO A 20 -29.82 0.77 -58.92
CA PRO A 20 -28.37 0.82 -58.68
C PRO A 20 -28.03 1.42 -57.31
N ALA A 21 -28.69 2.52 -56.93
CA ALA A 21 -28.52 3.15 -55.62
C ALA A 21 -28.96 2.22 -54.48
N PHE A 22 -30.09 1.52 -54.64
CA PHE A 22 -30.54 0.52 -53.67
C PHE A 22 -29.52 -0.63 -53.54
N LYS A 23 -29.03 -1.20 -54.66
CA LYS A 23 -28.04 -2.28 -54.66
C LYS A 23 -26.74 -1.85 -53.97
N TYR A 24 -26.29 -0.62 -54.19
CA TYR A 24 -25.14 -0.03 -53.49
C TYR A 24 -25.37 0.03 -51.98
N HIS A 25 -26.44 0.67 -51.51
CA HIS A 25 -26.73 0.79 -50.08
C HIS A 25 -26.98 -0.56 -49.41
N TYR A 26 -27.62 -1.50 -50.10
CA TYR A 26 -27.80 -2.86 -49.60
C TYR A 26 -26.46 -3.59 -49.45
N GLY A 27 -25.54 -3.41 -50.39
CA GLY A 27 -24.17 -3.92 -50.31
C GLY A 27 -23.43 -3.38 -49.10
N GLU A 28 -23.46 -2.06 -48.88
CA GLU A 28 -22.83 -1.41 -47.72
C GLU A 28 -23.46 -1.88 -46.40
N LEU A 29 -24.79 -1.96 -46.33
CA LEU A 29 -25.48 -2.49 -45.15
C LEU A 29 -25.10 -3.93 -44.85
N SER A 30 -24.97 -4.77 -45.88
CA SER A 30 -24.55 -6.17 -45.73
C SER A 30 -23.12 -6.27 -45.18
N LYS A 31 -22.19 -5.43 -45.65
CA LYS A 31 -20.82 -5.35 -45.12
C LYS A 31 -20.83 -4.96 -43.64
N LEU A 32 -21.53 -3.86 -43.29
CA LEU A 32 -21.64 -3.39 -41.90
C LEU A 32 -22.30 -4.44 -40.99
N TYR A 33 -23.29 -5.18 -41.49
CA TYR A 33 -23.92 -6.27 -40.75
C TYR A 33 -22.95 -7.41 -40.45
N VAL A 34 -22.15 -7.84 -41.44
CA VAL A 34 -21.14 -8.90 -41.25
C VAL A 34 -20.10 -8.47 -40.23
N GLU A 35 -19.62 -7.23 -40.34
CA GLU A 35 -18.68 -6.65 -39.40
C GLU A 35 -19.26 -6.57 -37.98
N ALA A 36 -20.47 -6.03 -37.82
CA ALA A 36 -21.13 -5.95 -36.52
C ALA A 36 -21.34 -7.33 -35.89
N LYS A 37 -21.72 -8.33 -36.69
CA LYS A 37 -21.89 -9.72 -36.22
C LYS A 37 -20.58 -10.33 -35.75
N ASP A 38 -19.48 -10.09 -36.45
CA ASP A 38 -18.16 -10.60 -36.08
C ASP A 38 -17.63 -9.90 -34.81
N ASN A 39 -17.79 -8.58 -34.72
CA ASN A 39 -17.46 -7.81 -33.52
C ASN A 39 -18.21 -8.31 -32.29
N VAL A 40 -19.53 -8.55 -32.39
CA VAL A 40 -20.32 -9.12 -31.29
C VAL A 40 -19.74 -10.47 -30.87
N LYS A 41 -19.44 -11.36 -31.81
CA LYS A 41 -18.88 -12.69 -31.52
C LYS A 41 -17.58 -12.60 -30.71
N PHE A 42 -16.66 -11.71 -31.10
CA PHE A 42 -15.39 -11.51 -30.38
C PHE A 42 -15.59 -10.84 -29.02
N LEU A 43 -16.37 -9.77 -28.95
CA LEU A 43 -16.58 -9.03 -27.68
C LEU A 43 -17.35 -9.86 -26.64
N THR A 44 -18.26 -10.73 -27.05
CA THR A 44 -18.94 -11.66 -26.12
C THR A 44 -17.95 -12.60 -25.42
N THR A 45 -16.80 -12.92 -26.02
CA THR A 45 -15.75 -13.71 -25.34
C THR A 45 -15.13 -12.99 -24.15
N LEU A 46 -15.16 -11.66 -24.15
CA LEU A 46 -14.60 -10.81 -23.09
C LEU A 46 -15.60 -10.49 -21.97
N GLU A 47 -16.90 -10.66 -22.23
CA GLU A 47 -17.98 -10.22 -21.35
C GLU A 47 -17.87 -10.80 -19.93
N ARG A 48 -17.47 -12.08 -19.81
CA ARG A 48 -17.27 -12.72 -18.51
C ARG A 48 -16.16 -12.07 -17.71
N HIS A 49 -15.07 -11.67 -18.37
CA HIS A 49 -13.95 -10.99 -17.72
C HIS A 49 -14.37 -9.61 -17.22
N PHE A 50 -15.08 -8.83 -18.05
CA PHE A 50 -15.58 -7.51 -17.65
C PHE A 50 -16.61 -7.57 -16.51
N LYS A 51 -17.46 -8.60 -16.48
CA LYS A 51 -18.35 -8.86 -15.34
C LYS A 51 -17.56 -9.17 -14.06
N SER A 52 -16.55 -10.02 -14.15
CA SER A 52 -15.66 -10.31 -13.01
C SER A 52 -14.95 -9.05 -12.51
N MET A 53 -14.49 -8.19 -13.42
CA MET A 53 -13.85 -6.92 -13.05
C MET A 53 -14.78 -5.95 -12.34
N SER A 54 -16.00 -5.76 -12.84
CA SER A 54 -16.97 -4.83 -12.25
C SER A 54 -17.49 -5.32 -10.90
N SER A 55 -17.96 -6.57 -10.80
CA SER A 55 -18.59 -7.07 -9.56
C SER A 55 -17.65 -7.83 -8.61
N GLY A 56 -16.45 -8.20 -9.03
CA GLY A 56 -15.54 -9.03 -8.23
C GLY A 56 -14.86 -8.29 -7.06
N SER A 57 -14.23 -9.04 -6.15
CA SER A 57 -13.30 -8.45 -5.17
C SER A 57 -12.03 -7.96 -5.86
N LEU A 58 -11.23 -7.13 -5.17
CA LEU A 58 -9.95 -6.66 -5.72
C LEU A 58 -9.00 -7.80 -6.10
N THR A 59 -8.97 -8.86 -5.29
CA THR A 59 -8.23 -10.10 -5.60
C THR A 59 -8.77 -10.80 -6.84
N ALA A 60 -10.10 -10.91 -6.99
CA ALA A 60 -10.70 -11.52 -8.18
C ALA A 60 -10.39 -10.71 -9.45
N VAL A 61 -10.36 -9.37 -9.36
CA VAL A 61 -9.94 -8.51 -10.49
C VAL A 61 -8.49 -8.78 -10.86
N LEU A 62 -7.60 -8.84 -9.86
CA LEU A 62 -6.17 -9.14 -10.06
C LEU A 62 -5.97 -10.49 -10.78
N ASP A 63 -6.67 -11.54 -10.34
CA ASP A 63 -6.62 -12.87 -10.95
C ASP A 63 -7.24 -12.90 -12.37
N THR A 64 -8.17 -11.98 -12.65
CA THR A 64 -8.82 -11.86 -13.97
C THR A 64 -7.96 -11.10 -14.99
N LEU A 65 -6.98 -10.29 -14.56
CA LEU A 65 -6.17 -9.46 -15.46
C LEU A 65 -5.38 -10.29 -16.51
N PRO A 66 -4.58 -11.32 -16.13
CA PRO A 66 -3.86 -12.13 -17.12
C PRO A 66 -4.76 -12.82 -18.16
N PRO A 67 -5.82 -13.58 -17.78
CA PRO A 67 -6.67 -14.23 -18.78
C PRO A 67 -7.45 -13.23 -19.63
N MET A 68 -7.86 -12.08 -19.09
CA MET A 68 -8.50 -11.02 -19.87
C MET A 68 -7.54 -10.44 -20.92
N MET A 69 -6.30 -10.12 -20.55
CA MET A 69 -5.30 -9.62 -21.50
C MET A 69 -4.97 -10.66 -22.58
N GLY A 70 -4.91 -11.93 -22.22
CA GLY A 70 -4.80 -13.03 -23.20
C GLY A 70 -6.00 -13.09 -24.16
N ALA A 71 -7.23 -12.88 -23.68
CA ALA A 71 -8.40 -12.81 -24.54
C ALA A 71 -8.38 -11.58 -25.46
N LEU A 72 -7.96 -10.41 -24.96
CA LEU A 72 -7.76 -9.20 -25.77
C LEU A 72 -6.70 -9.42 -26.86
N ARG A 73 -5.60 -10.13 -26.54
CA ARG A 73 -4.60 -10.58 -27.52
C ARG A 73 -5.24 -11.42 -28.63
N MET A 74 -6.10 -12.38 -28.28
CA MET A 74 -6.76 -13.23 -29.28
C MET A 74 -7.70 -12.42 -30.18
N VAL A 75 -8.41 -11.44 -29.63
CA VAL A 75 -9.24 -10.51 -30.43
C VAL A 75 -8.35 -9.70 -31.38
N TRP A 76 -7.22 -9.19 -30.90
CA TRP A 76 -6.26 -8.43 -31.73
C TRP A 76 -5.68 -9.27 -32.88
N VAL A 77 -5.32 -10.52 -32.63
CA VAL A 77 -4.67 -11.38 -33.64
C VAL A 77 -5.67 -11.96 -34.64
N ILE A 78 -6.89 -12.30 -34.22
CA ILE A 78 -7.84 -13.09 -35.04
C ILE A 78 -8.92 -12.21 -35.68
N SER A 79 -9.34 -11.13 -35.02
CA SER A 79 -10.41 -10.29 -35.54
C SER A 79 -9.96 -9.55 -36.81
N ARG A 80 -10.83 -9.50 -37.81
CA ARG A 80 -10.58 -8.78 -39.07
C ARG A 80 -11.01 -7.32 -39.03
N HIS A 81 -11.87 -6.98 -38.08
CA HIS A 81 -12.53 -5.68 -38.01
C HIS A 81 -12.30 -4.97 -36.67
N TYR A 82 -11.89 -5.69 -35.62
CA TYR A 82 -11.65 -5.12 -34.27
C TYR A 82 -10.15 -5.02 -33.91
N ASN A 83 -9.26 -5.42 -34.81
CA ASN A 83 -7.80 -5.39 -34.64
C ASN A 83 -7.18 -4.02 -34.94
N THR A 84 -7.89 -2.93 -34.64
CA THR A 84 -7.43 -1.56 -34.89
C THR A 84 -7.31 -0.78 -33.59
N ASP A 85 -6.33 0.12 -33.54
CA ASP A 85 -6.09 1.00 -32.39
C ASP A 85 -7.36 1.78 -32.01
N GLU A 86 -8.10 2.27 -33.01
CA GLU A 86 -9.33 3.04 -32.84
C GLU A 86 -10.42 2.30 -32.05
N ARG A 87 -10.38 0.95 -32.03
CA ARG A 87 -11.37 0.11 -31.34
C ARG A 87 -10.83 -0.49 -30.06
N LEU A 88 -9.58 -0.94 -30.06
CA LEU A 88 -9.01 -1.61 -28.89
C LEU A 88 -8.53 -0.62 -27.83
N VAL A 89 -8.00 0.54 -28.22
CA VAL A 89 -7.53 1.56 -27.26
C VAL A 89 -8.67 2.07 -26.38
N PRO A 90 -9.83 2.50 -26.90
CA PRO A 90 -10.94 2.94 -26.04
C PRO A 90 -11.43 1.84 -25.09
N LEU A 91 -11.43 0.58 -25.53
CA LEU A 91 -11.81 -0.54 -24.67
C LEU A 91 -10.81 -0.70 -23.51
N MET A 92 -9.52 -0.60 -23.78
CA MET A 92 -8.49 -0.64 -22.74
C MET A 92 -8.52 0.59 -21.82
N GLU A 93 -8.87 1.77 -22.33
CA GLU A 93 -9.10 2.96 -21.52
C GLU A 93 -10.28 2.75 -20.55
N LEU A 94 -11.36 2.11 -20.99
CA LEU A 94 -12.48 1.75 -20.11
C LEU A 94 -12.07 0.75 -19.03
N VAL A 95 -11.25 -0.25 -19.39
CA VAL A 95 -10.71 -1.22 -18.42
C VAL A 95 -9.82 -0.52 -17.38
N ALA A 96 -8.94 0.38 -17.80
CA ALA A 96 -8.11 1.18 -16.91
C ALA A 96 -8.96 2.09 -16.01
N GLY A 97 -10.03 2.69 -16.56
CA GLY A 97 -11.01 3.48 -15.81
C GLY A 97 -11.71 2.66 -14.73
N GLU A 98 -12.22 1.47 -15.05
CA GLU A 98 -12.85 0.58 -14.07
C GLU A 98 -11.89 0.19 -12.94
N ILE A 99 -10.61 -0.09 -13.27
CA ILE A 99 -9.57 -0.37 -12.26
C ILE A 99 -9.35 0.86 -11.36
N ALA A 100 -9.25 2.04 -11.96
CA ALA A 100 -9.07 3.29 -11.23
C ALA A 100 -10.25 3.57 -10.29
N ASP A 101 -11.49 3.53 -10.79
CA ASP A 101 -12.71 3.77 -10.01
C ASP A 101 -12.83 2.78 -8.85
N LYS A 102 -12.44 1.51 -9.08
CA LYS A 102 -12.46 0.49 -8.04
C LYS A 102 -11.42 0.74 -6.95
N VAL A 103 -10.21 1.11 -7.31
CA VAL A 103 -9.18 1.50 -6.33
C VAL A 103 -9.59 2.75 -5.56
N GLU A 104 -10.12 3.75 -6.24
CA GLU A 104 -10.63 4.97 -5.60
C GLU A 104 -11.74 4.63 -4.59
N SER A 105 -12.68 3.76 -4.95
CA SER A 105 -13.77 3.32 -4.05
C SER A 105 -13.25 2.65 -2.77
N LEU A 106 -12.16 1.87 -2.86
CA LEU A 106 -11.64 1.08 -1.75
C LEU A 106 -10.65 1.86 -0.88
N VAL A 107 -9.85 2.75 -1.48
CA VAL A 107 -8.78 3.51 -0.83
C VAL A 107 -9.23 4.97 -0.64
N HIS A 108 -10.32 5.16 0.09
CA HIS A 108 -10.76 6.50 0.49
C HIS A 108 -9.92 7.02 1.64
N VAL A 109 -9.12 8.08 1.42
CA VAL A 109 -8.19 8.69 2.40
C VAL A 109 -8.85 8.91 3.77
N ARG A 110 -10.09 9.42 3.76
CA ARG A 110 -10.88 9.72 4.97
C ARG A 110 -11.32 8.52 5.80
N THR A 111 -11.25 7.31 5.24
CA THR A 111 -11.77 6.11 5.91
C THR A 111 -10.72 5.04 6.07
N ILE A 112 -9.73 5.01 5.17
CA ILE A 112 -8.71 3.96 5.13
C ILE A 112 -7.77 4.07 6.33
N LEU A 113 -7.44 5.30 6.75
CA LEU A 113 -6.53 5.56 7.87
C LEU A 113 -7.18 5.37 9.25
N HIS A 114 -8.52 5.30 9.32
CA HIS A 114 -9.25 4.97 10.55
C HIS A 114 -9.45 3.46 10.76
N LYS A 115 -9.18 2.63 9.75
CA LYS A 115 -9.22 1.16 9.92
C LYS A 115 -8.02 0.72 10.75
N SER A 116 -8.04 -0.55 11.18
CA SER A 116 -6.84 -1.12 11.81
C SER A 116 -5.64 -0.99 10.88
N PRO A 117 -4.43 -0.67 11.39
CA PRO A 117 -3.26 -0.45 10.54
C PRO A 117 -2.95 -1.63 9.61
N GLU A 118 -3.15 -2.85 10.08
CA GLU A 118 -2.97 -4.08 9.29
C GLU A 118 -3.97 -4.16 8.12
N ALA A 119 -5.25 -3.89 8.36
CA ALA A 119 -6.28 -3.94 7.32
C ALA A 119 -6.10 -2.80 6.31
N ALA A 120 -5.75 -1.60 6.77
CA ALA A 120 -5.44 -0.45 5.92
C ALA A 120 -4.25 -0.78 4.99
N ARG A 121 -3.14 -1.24 5.55
CA ARG A 121 -1.93 -1.62 4.79
C ARG A 121 -2.21 -2.74 3.80
N ALA A 122 -2.93 -3.79 4.20
CA ALA A 122 -3.29 -4.89 3.30
C ALA A 122 -4.14 -4.42 2.11
N THR A 123 -5.13 -3.56 2.36
CA THR A 123 -6.02 -3.00 1.33
C THR A 123 -5.23 -2.11 0.36
N ILE A 124 -4.42 -1.18 0.88
CA ILE A 124 -3.60 -0.25 0.08
C ILE A 124 -2.57 -1.02 -0.76
N THR A 125 -1.91 -2.02 -0.16
CA THR A 125 -0.92 -2.86 -0.86
C THR A 125 -1.56 -3.63 -2.00
N SER A 126 -2.71 -4.24 -1.77
CA SER A 126 -3.43 -4.99 -2.80
C SER A 126 -3.89 -4.04 -3.93
N ALA A 127 -4.40 -2.85 -3.59
CA ALA A 127 -4.80 -1.85 -4.57
C ALA A 127 -3.64 -1.34 -5.43
N ARG A 128 -2.48 -1.08 -4.81
CA ARG A 128 -1.25 -0.74 -5.52
C ARG A 128 -0.81 -1.87 -6.45
N GLN A 129 -0.83 -3.11 -5.97
CA GLN A 129 -0.49 -4.28 -6.77
C GLN A 129 -1.40 -4.41 -7.99
N LEU A 130 -2.71 -4.18 -7.86
CA LEU A 130 -3.63 -4.20 -9.00
C LEU A 130 -3.26 -3.19 -10.09
N LEU A 131 -2.94 -1.95 -9.69
CA LEU A 131 -2.53 -0.89 -10.62
C LEU A 131 -1.20 -1.21 -11.32
N GLU A 132 -0.23 -1.74 -10.59
CA GLU A 132 1.06 -2.15 -11.14
C GLU A 132 0.93 -3.38 -12.06
N SER A 133 0.09 -4.36 -11.67
CA SER A 133 -0.18 -5.55 -12.46
C SER A 133 -0.87 -5.25 -13.78
N TRP A 134 -1.76 -4.26 -13.85
CA TRP A 134 -2.36 -3.80 -15.12
C TRP A 134 -1.30 -3.46 -16.16
N GLN A 135 -0.30 -2.66 -15.79
CA GLN A 135 0.79 -2.29 -16.68
C GLN A 135 1.72 -3.48 -16.96
N ALA A 136 2.04 -4.28 -15.95
CA ALA A 136 2.95 -5.43 -16.10
C ALA A 136 2.37 -6.49 -17.05
N THR A 137 1.10 -6.86 -16.89
CA THR A 137 0.42 -7.82 -17.75
C THR A 137 0.33 -7.30 -19.19
N TYR A 138 0.06 -6.00 -19.40
CA TYR A 138 0.10 -5.41 -20.74
C TYR A 138 1.47 -5.58 -21.40
N LEU A 139 2.54 -5.21 -20.69
CA LEU A 139 3.90 -5.27 -21.23
C LEU A 139 4.32 -6.71 -21.54
N GLN A 140 3.92 -7.66 -20.69
CA GLN A 140 4.14 -9.08 -20.92
C GLN A 140 3.46 -9.56 -22.20
N VAL A 141 2.14 -9.31 -22.34
CA VAL A 141 1.38 -9.76 -23.51
C VAL A 141 1.89 -9.08 -24.78
N ARG A 142 2.30 -7.80 -24.71
CA ARG A 142 2.94 -7.09 -25.82
C ARG A 142 4.24 -7.78 -26.26
N ALA A 143 5.10 -8.17 -25.32
CA ALA A 143 6.33 -8.88 -25.62
C ALA A 143 6.05 -10.22 -26.33
N GLU A 144 5.03 -10.96 -25.88
CA GLU A 144 4.61 -12.20 -26.53
C GLU A 144 4.07 -11.98 -27.96
N ILE A 145 3.44 -10.84 -28.26
CA ILE A 145 3.03 -10.48 -29.63
C ILE A 145 4.26 -10.18 -30.49
N GLU A 146 5.22 -9.43 -29.96
CA GLU A 146 6.47 -9.11 -30.67
C GLU A 146 7.28 -10.37 -30.99
N GLU A 147 7.39 -11.31 -30.05
CA GLU A 147 8.07 -12.60 -30.25
C GLU A 147 7.34 -13.51 -31.26
N SER A 148 6.01 -13.46 -31.32
CA SER A 148 5.23 -14.28 -32.24
C SER A 148 5.37 -13.87 -33.72
N GLY A 149 6.01 -12.73 -34.01
CA GLY A 149 6.29 -12.28 -35.38
C GLY A 149 5.05 -11.89 -36.18
N THR A 150 3.93 -11.58 -35.52
CA THR A 150 2.71 -11.13 -36.20
C THR A 150 2.87 -9.74 -36.81
N ASP A 151 2.35 -9.53 -38.04
CA ASP A 151 2.48 -8.26 -38.79
C ASP A 151 1.83 -7.05 -38.08
N HIS A 152 0.83 -7.28 -37.22
CA HIS A 152 0.11 -6.21 -36.50
C HIS A 152 0.68 -6.00 -35.10
N ARG A 153 1.59 -5.02 -34.98
CA ARG A 153 2.23 -4.68 -33.70
C ARG A 153 1.25 -4.06 -32.71
N TRP A 154 1.40 -4.43 -31.45
CA TRP A 154 0.65 -3.84 -30.34
C TRP A 154 1.40 -2.61 -29.79
N GLU A 155 1.21 -1.45 -30.41
CA GLU A 155 1.89 -0.20 -30.05
C GLU A 155 0.88 0.89 -29.68
N PHE A 156 0.38 0.85 -28.45
CA PHE A 156 -0.57 1.87 -27.96
C PHE A 156 0.13 2.99 -27.22
N ASP A 157 -0.52 4.16 -27.19
CA ASP A 157 -0.03 5.30 -26.40
C ASP A 157 -0.05 4.95 -24.90
N ARG A 158 1.15 4.67 -24.39
CA ARG A 158 1.38 4.31 -22.99
C ARG A 158 0.93 5.38 -22.01
N LYS A 159 0.99 6.67 -22.40
CA LYS A 159 0.55 7.75 -21.52
C LYS A 159 -0.96 7.67 -21.34
N ARG A 160 -1.71 7.49 -22.43
CA ARG A 160 -3.17 7.36 -22.37
C ARG A 160 -3.62 6.18 -21.50
N LEU A 161 -2.94 5.04 -21.58
CA LEU A 161 -3.34 3.83 -20.86
C LEU A 161 -2.87 3.77 -19.39
N PHE A 162 -1.70 4.33 -19.08
CA PHE A 162 -1.05 4.08 -17.79
C PHE A 162 -0.77 5.34 -16.97
N GLU A 163 -0.87 6.55 -17.53
CA GLU A 163 -0.50 7.77 -16.79
C GLU A 163 -1.35 7.94 -15.51
N GLN A 164 -2.67 7.69 -15.62
CA GLN A 164 -3.58 7.77 -14.49
C GLN A 164 -3.31 6.65 -13.48
N THR A 165 -3.27 5.39 -13.91
CA THR A 165 -3.05 4.24 -13.00
C THR A 165 -1.69 4.29 -12.30
N ASN A 166 -0.65 4.76 -13.00
CA ASN A 166 0.69 4.90 -12.44
C ASN A 166 0.77 6.02 -11.42
N TYR A 167 0.05 7.12 -11.65
CA TYR A 167 -0.08 8.17 -10.65
C TYR A 167 -0.80 7.65 -9.41
N MET A 168 -1.92 6.93 -9.57
CA MET A 168 -2.65 6.33 -8.45
C MET A 168 -1.80 5.33 -7.67
N ALA A 169 -0.96 4.54 -8.34
CA ALA A 169 -0.06 3.59 -7.68
C ALA A 169 0.97 4.31 -6.78
N ARG A 170 1.46 5.47 -7.21
CA ARG A 170 2.34 6.33 -6.38
C ARG A 170 1.61 6.87 -5.17
N VAL A 171 0.40 7.39 -5.33
CA VAL A 171 -0.44 7.87 -4.22
C VAL A 171 -0.73 6.74 -3.22
N CYS A 172 -1.02 5.52 -3.70
CA CYS A 172 -1.15 4.35 -2.82
C CYS A 172 0.16 4.03 -2.09
N GLY A 173 1.32 4.22 -2.73
CA GLY A 173 2.63 4.11 -2.08
C GLY A 173 2.81 5.12 -0.95
N ASP A 174 2.49 6.39 -1.20
CA ASP A 174 2.54 7.46 -0.21
C ASP A 174 1.61 7.16 0.99
N LEU A 175 0.38 6.71 0.72
CA LEU A 175 -0.58 6.33 1.78
C LEU A 175 -0.12 5.10 2.58
N LEU A 176 0.58 4.16 1.93
CA LEU A 176 1.16 3.01 2.61
C LEU A 176 2.29 3.43 3.55
N GLU A 177 3.10 4.42 3.14
CA GLU A 177 4.13 5.03 3.98
C GLU A 177 3.48 5.68 5.22
N VAL A 178 2.45 6.50 5.03
CA VAL A 178 1.70 7.13 6.13
C VAL A 178 1.18 6.08 7.12
N ALA A 179 0.48 5.05 6.63
CA ALA A 179 -0.07 4.00 7.49
C ALA A 179 1.02 3.22 8.23
N THR A 180 2.19 3.03 7.61
CA THR A 180 3.34 2.36 8.23
C THR A 180 3.97 3.23 9.32
N VAL A 181 4.14 4.52 9.08
CA VAL A 181 4.69 5.46 10.07
C VAL A 181 3.79 5.57 11.30
N LEU A 182 2.47 5.68 11.10
CA LEU A 182 1.50 5.70 12.20
C LEU A 182 1.55 4.40 13.03
N ASP A 183 1.54 3.24 12.37
CA ASP A 183 1.65 1.94 13.05
C ASP A 183 2.94 1.82 13.86
N GLN A 184 4.06 2.29 13.31
CA GLN A 184 5.36 2.30 14.01
C GLN A 184 5.31 3.19 15.25
N PHE A 185 4.77 4.41 15.16
CA PHE A 185 4.66 5.30 16.32
C PHE A 185 3.70 4.77 17.38
N HIS A 186 2.56 4.18 17.01
CA HIS A 186 1.64 3.58 17.97
C HIS A 186 2.23 2.37 18.70
N LYS A 187 2.98 1.52 17.99
CA LYS A 187 3.72 0.41 18.61
C LYS A 187 4.84 0.91 19.50
N PHE A 188 5.54 1.96 19.06
CA PHE A 188 6.66 2.54 19.78
C PHE A 188 6.23 3.28 21.07
N LEU A 189 5.21 4.12 21.00
CA LEU A 189 4.66 4.91 22.11
C LEU A 189 3.61 4.12 22.92
N GLY A 190 3.65 2.79 22.82
CA GLY A 190 2.72 1.89 23.48
C GLY A 190 2.84 1.89 25.01
N PRO A 191 1.99 1.09 25.69
CA PRO A 191 1.96 1.02 27.15
C PRO A 191 3.29 0.57 27.78
N GLU A 192 4.10 -0.20 27.05
CA GLU A 192 5.44 -0.64 27.50
C GLU A 192 6.38 0.55 27.76
N LEU A 193 6.30 1.60 26.94
CA LEU A 193 7.12 2.79 27.15
C LEU A 193 6.65 3.59 28.37
N LYS A 194 5.34 3.64 28.60
CA LYS A 194 4.74 4.30 29.76
C LYS A 194 5.11 3.63 31.07
N SER A 195 5.16 2.29 31.08
CA SER A 195 5.52 1.54 32.30
C SER A 195 6.98 1.74 32.68
N VAL A 196 7.89 1.84 31.71
CA VAL A 196 9.33 1.91 31.99
C VAL A 196 9.80 3.34 32.30
N THR A 197 9.23 4.35 31.65
CA THR A 197 9.64 5.76 31.87
C THR A 197 8.91 6.42 33.04
N GLY A 198 7.72 5.93 33.41
CA GLY A 198 6.89 6.55 34.44
C GLY A 198 6.33 7.94 34.06
N GLU A 199 6.65 8.47 32.88
CA GLU A 199 6.27 9.80 32.40
C GLU A 199 5.18 9.70 31.33
N SER A 200 3.96 9.32 31.75
CA SER A 200 2.84 9.14 30.82
C SER A 200 2.48 10.41 30.06
N ALA A 201 2.57 11.57 30.71
CA ALA A 201 2.16 12.86 30.14
C ALA A 201 2.97 13.27 28.90
N GLY A 202 4.30 13.04 28.90
CA GLY A 202 5.14 13.35 27.74
C GLY A 202 4.87 12.43 26.55
N ILE A 203 4.58 11.15 26.83
CA ILE A 203 4.22 10.16 25.80
C ILE A 203 2.84 10.49 25.21
N ASP A 204 1.89 10.89 26.06
CA ASP A 204 0.54 11.29 25.64
C ASP A 204 0.58 12.52 24.72
N GLU A 205 1.43 13.52 25.00
CA GLU A 205 1.61 14.68 24.13
C GLU A 205 2.17 14.31 22.75
N ILE A 206 3.17 13.41 22.70
CA ILE A 206 3.73 12.93 21.42
C ILE A 206 2.68 12.12 20.66
N MET A 207 1.91 11.27 21.34
CA MET A 207 0.81 10.50 20.74
C MET A 207 -0.27 11.41 20.14
N GLU A 208 -0.68 12.47 20.84
CA GLU A 208 -1.67 13.42 20.32
C GLU A 208 -1.18 14.09 19.02
N ARG A 209 0.12 14.39 18.93
CA ARG A 209 0.73 14.89 17.69
C ARG A 209 0.76 13.85 16.58
N VAL A 210 1.01 12.58 16.89
CA VAL A 210 0.98 11.47 15.91
C VAL A 210 -0.44 11.30 15.36
N ASP A 211 -1.46 11.31 16.23
CA ASP A 211 -2.86 11.25 15.81
C ASP A 211 -3.24 12.47 14.95
N GLY A 212 -2.69 13.64 15.28
CA GLY A 212 -2.83 14.87 14.51
C GLY A 212 -2.22 14.84 13.10
N LEU A 213 -1.31 13.90 12.78
CA LEU A 213 -0.70 13.79 11.46
C LEU A 213 -1.72 13.45 10.36
N VAL A 214 -2.83 12.80 10.73
CA VAL A 214 -3.86 12.36 9.79
C VAL A 214 -4.80 13.51 9.40
N ALA A 215 -5.00 14.50 10.27
CA ALA A 215 -5.98 15.56 10.04
C ALA A 215 -5.75 16.37 8.74
N PRO A 216 -4.51 16.78 8.37
CA PRO A 216 -4.26 17.45 7.10
C PRO A 216 -4.56 16.58 5.88
N LEU A 217 -4.40 15.25 5.98
CA LEU A 217 -4.68 14.30 4.90
C LEU A 217 -6.17 14.11 4.68
N GLU A 218 -6.98 14.17 5.74
CA GLU A 218 -8.44 14.04 5.67
C GLU A 218 -9.14 15.30 5.15
N GLN A 219 -8.58 16.46 5.49
CA GLN A 219 -9.11 17.78 5.16
C GLN A 219 -8.82 18.23 3.72
N VAL A 220 -8.12 17.40 2.93
CA VAL A 220 -7.83 17.68 1.53
C VAL A 220 -9.15 17.91 0.76
N PRO A 221 -9.33 19.08 0.09
CA PRO A 221 -10.59 19.43 -0.58
C PRO A 221 -10.71 18.84 -2.00
N PHE A 222 -9.75 18.01 -2.41
CA PHE A 222 -9.65 17.43 -3.74
C PHE A 222 -9.48 15.92 -3.68
N ASN A 223 -9.80 15.24 -4.79
CA ASN A 223 -9.51 13.82 -4.95
C ASN A 223 -8.00 13.63 -5.17
N VAL A 224 -7.34 12.91 -4.26
CA VAL A 224 -5.90 12.63 -4.29
C VAL A 224 -5.47 11.82 -5.52
N PHE A 225 -6.37 11.00 -6.06
CA PHE A 225 -6.14 10.21 -7.26
C PHE A 225 -6.29 11.01 -8.56
N ASN A 226 -6.79 12.25 -8.50
CA ASN A 226 -6.84 13.11 -9.66
C ASN A 226 -5.49 13.78 -9.92
N ARG A 227 -4.86 13.43 -11.05
CA ARG A 227 -3.54 13.94 -11.47
C ARG A 227 -3.43 15.46 -11.51
N ARG A 228 -4.53 16.18 -11.71
CA ARG A 228 -4.52 17.67 -11.73
C ARG A 228 -4.01 18.27 -10.43
N TYR A 229 -4.13 17.54 -9.32
CA TYR A 229 -3.71 17.98 -8.00
C TYR A 229 -2.40 17.32 -7.54
N LYS A 230 -1.62 16.74 -8.46
CA LYS A 230 -0.35 16.07 -8.14
C LYS A 230 0.60 16.95 -7.32
N ASP A 231 0.77 18.21 -7.71
CA ASP A 231 1.69 19.12 -7.02
C ASP A 231 1.16 19.50 -5.62
N SER A 232 -0.16 19.66 -5.50
CA SER A 232 -0.82 19.87 -4.21
C SER A 232 -0.69 18.66 -3.28
N TRP A 233 -0.88 17.45 -3.80
CA TRP A 233 -0.67 16.21 -3.04
C TRP A 233 0.79 16.06 -2.60
N HIS A 234 1.74 16.34 -3.50
CA HIS A 234 3.16 16.31 -3.16
C HIS A 234 3.50 17.29 -2.03
N ALA A 235 2.94 18.52 -2.06
CA ALA A 235 3.12 19.49 -0.98
C ALA A 235 2.59 18.99 0.38
N VAL A 236 1.43 18.32 0.39
CA VAL A 236 0.87 17.69 1.60
C VAL A 236 1.79 16.59 2.11
N MET A 237 2.33 15.74 1.23
CA MET A 237 3.27 14.68 1.63
C MET A 237 4.59 15.24 2.17
N VAL A 238 5.12 16.32 1.59
CA VAL A 238 6.31 17.00 2.13
C VAL A 238 6.03 17.59 3.51
N GLN A 239 4.85 18.17 3.73
CA GLN A 239 4.45 18.65 5.05
C GLN A 239 4.34 17.52 6.07
N PHE A 240 3.74 16.39 5.67
CA PHE A 240 3.67 15.19 6.50
C PHE A 240 5.06 14.69 6.89
N GLN A 241 5.99 14.56 5.94
CA GLN A 241 7.36 14.12 6.20
C GLN A 241 8.09 15.04 7.19
N ARG A 242 7.94 16.37 7.05
CA ARG A 242 8.50 17.31 8.03
C ARG A 242 7.91 17.14 9.43
N ALA A 243 6.59 17.00 9.53
CA ALA A 243 5.94 16.77 10.82
C ALA A 243 6.40 15.45 11.46
N VAL A 244 6.64 14.42 10.64
CA VAL A 244 7.22 13.15 11.08
C VAL A 244 8.66 13.33 11.59
N GLU A 245 9.51 14.07 10.88
CA GLU A 245 10.88 14.39 11.32
C GLU A 245 10.88 15.16 12.66
N ASP A 246 9.96 16.11 12.83
CA ASP A 246 9.80 16.85 14.09
C ASP A 246 9.39 15.91 15.24
N ILE A 247 8.45 14.99 14.99
CA ILE A 247 8.02 13.99 15.97
C ILE A 247 9.15 13.02 16.32
N GLU A 248 9.95 12.59 15.35
CA GLU A 248 11.14 11.78 15.62
C GLU A 248 12.15 12.53 16.49
N GLY A 249 12.38 13.82 16.21
CA GLY A 249 13.26 14.67 17.01
C GLY A 249 12.79 14.76 18.46
N MET A 250 11.51 15.03 18.68
CA MET A 250 10.91 15.06 20.02
C MET A 250 11.00 13.70 20.71
N THR A 251 10.71 12.63 19.99
CA THR A 251 10.79 11.26 20.51
C THR A 251 12.22 10.93 20.94
N ARG A 252 13.24 11.30 20.14
CA ARG A 252 14.64 11.12 20.50
C ARG A 252 15.00 11.90 21.76
N SER A 253 14.64 13.18 21.84
CA SER A 253 14.91 13.99 23.04
C SER A 253 14.20 13.46 24.27
N PHE A 254 12.97 12.94 24.13
CA PHE A 254 12.23 12.30 25.21
C PHE A 254 12.94 11.03 25.71
N ILE A 255 13.42 10.19 24.78
CA ILE A 255 14.21 9.00 25.13
C ILE A 255 15.47 9.42 25.90
N GLU A 256 16.21 10.43 25.44
CA GLU A 256 17.41 10.90 26.12
C GLU A 256 17.13 11.40 27.55
N GLN A 257 16.06 12.18 27.74
CA GLN A 257 15.66 12.65 29.06
C GLN A 257 15.21 11.50 29.97
N SER A 258 14.49 10.53 29.41
CA SER A 258 14.05 9.34 30.13
C SER A 258 15.25 8.53 30.62
N PHE A 259 16.25 8.29 29.76
CA PHE A 259 17.46 7.56 30.13
C PHE A 259 18.29 8.27 31.21
N GLN A 260 18.35 9.61 31.21
CA GLN A 260 19.05 10.35 32.27
C GLN A 260 18.37 10.25 33.64
N LYS A 261 17.05 10.00 33.67
CA LYS A 261 16.28 9.87 34.91
C LYS A 261 16.28 8.45 35.47
N LEU A 262 16.56 7.44 34.65
CA LEU A 262 16.63 6.05 35.10
C LEU A 262 17.78 5.90 36.10
N ARG A 263 17.42 5.61 37.36
CA ARG A 263 18.37 5.41 38.46
C ARG A 263 18.96 4.01 38.51
N SER A 264 18.29 3.03 37.88
CA SER A 264 18.65 1.62 37.89
C SER A 264 19.01 1.12 36.49
N ALA A 265 20.10 0.35 36.39
CA ALA A 265 20.53 -0.30 35.16
C ALA A 265 19.51 -1.35 34.65
N GLU A 266 18.76 -2.00 35.55
CA GLU A 266 17.75 -3.00 35.21
C GLU A 266 16.60 -2.39 34.40
N GLY A 267 15.99 -1.30 34.90
CA GLY A 267 14.91 -0.61 34.18
C GLY A 267 15.36 -0.01 32.85
N ALA A 268 16.62 0.44 32.76
CA ALA A 268 17.19 0.91 31.50
C ALA A 268 17.47 -0.23 30.50
N PHE A 269 17.83 -1.41 30.99
CA PHE A 269 18.01 -2.59 30.15
C PHE A 269 16.68 -3.15 29.63
N GLU A 270 15.64 -3.22 30.48
CA GLU A 270 14.29 -3.59 30.07
C GLU A 270 13.76 -2.67 28.96
N LEU A 271 13.98 -1.36 29.10
CA LEU A 271 13.64 -0.37 28.08
C LEU A 271 14.26 -0.73 26.72
N VAL A 272 15.56 -0.98 26.69
CA VAL A 272 16.27 -1.34 25.45
C VAL A 272 15.80 -2.68 24.89
N GLN A 273 15.51 -3.66 25.74
CA GLN A 273 15.06 -4.97 25.31
C GLN A 273 13.67 -4.92 24.67
N ASN A 274 12.74 -4.17 25.27
CA ASN A 274 11.42 -3.93 24.69
C ASN A 274 11.56 -3.24 23.33
N PHE A 275 12.48 -2.28 23.22
CA PHE A 275 12.71 -1.58 21.96
C PHE A 275 13.38 -2.40 20.86
N LYS A 276 14.26 -3.36 21.19
CA LYS A 276 14.81 -4.30 20.19
C LYS A 276 13.74 -5.21 19.60
N ASN A 277 12.66 -5.48 20.33
CA ASN A 277 11.57 -6.33 19.89
C ASN A 277 10.50 -5.58 19.07
N ILE A 278 10.45 -4.25 19.18
CA ILE A 278 9.56 -3.41 18.38
C ILE A 278 10.23 -3.10 17.04
N GLN A 279 9.53 -3.32 15.92
CA GLN A 279 9.96 -2.85 14.59
C GLN A 279 9.90 -1.32 14.55
N SER A 280 10.90 -0.68 15.16
CA SER A 280 11.04 0.77 15.27
C SER A 280 11.92 1.32 14.15
N ARG A 281 11.83 2.63 13.92
CA ARG A 281 12.60 3.32 12.86
C ARG A 281 14.10 3.26 13.16
N GLU A 282 14.91 3.16 12.12
CA GLU A 282 16.38 3.01 12.23
C GLU A 282 17.04 4.13 13.03
N SER A 283 16.55 5.37 12.86
CA SER A 283 16.98 6.57 13.58
C SER A 283 16.79 6.46 15.10
N ILE A 284 15.72 5.78 15.54
CA ILE A 284 15.39 5.57 16.95
C ILE A 284 16.21 4.40 17.50
N ASN A 285 16.32 3.31 16.73
CA ASN A 285 17.16 2.17 17.08
C ASN A 285 18.64 2.56 17.27
N GLN A 286 19.15 3.43 16.41
CA GLN A 286 20.51 3.95 16.56
C GLN A 286 20.66 4.75 17.85
N ALA A 287 19.74 5.68 18.12
CA ALA A 287 19.76 6.48 19.34
C ALA A 287 19.73 5.61 20.61
N ILE A 288 18.96 4.53 20.61
CA ILE A 288 18.89 3.58 21.74
C ILE A 288 20.19 2.76 21.87
N ASN A 289 20.74 2.27 20.75
CA ASN A 289 22.00 1.52 20.76
C ASN A 289 23.20 2.34 21.23
N GLU A 290 23.23 3.64 20.93
CA GLU A 290 24.27 4.54 21.42
C GLU A 290 24.25 4.65 22.96
N ARG A 291 23.07 4.51 23.59
CA ARG A 291 22.88 4.56 25.05
C ARG A 291 23.18 3.25 25.77
N TYR A 292 23.45 2.16 25.06
CA TYR A 292 23.87 0.89 25.67
C TYR A 292 25.15 1.06 26.52
N LYS A 293 26.04 1.98 26.11
CA LYS A 293 27.24 2.33 26.87
C LYS A 293 26.92 3.00 28.20
N ASP A 294 25.92 3.88 28.21
CA ASP A 294 25.50 4.62 29.39
C ASP A 294 24.89 3.66 30.43
N ILE A 295 24.13 2.65 29.97
CA ILE A 295 23.58 1.58 30.82
C ILE A 295 24.70 0.75 31.45
N LEU A 296 25.72 0.35 30.67
CA LEU A 296 26.86 -0.42 31.18
C LEU A 296 27.66 0.36 32.23
N GLN A 297 27.81 1.68 32.06
CA GLN A 297 28.45 2.54 33.05
C GLN A 297 27.64 2.60 34.34
N GLN A 298 26.31 2.71 34.25
CA GLN A 298 25.44 2.72 35.42
C GLN A 298 25.47 1.36 36.16
N TYR A 299 25.44 0.26 35.42
CA TYR A 299 25.60 -1.09 35.98
C TYR A 299 26.94 -1.26 36.70
N THR A 300 28.02 -0.70 36.15
CA THR A 300 29.34 -0.75 36.79
C THR A 300 29.34 0.01 38.12
N LYS A 301 28.70 1.19 38.19
CA LYS A 301 28.54 1.92 39.45
C LYS A 301 27.71 1.16 40.47
N GLU A 302 26.66 0.46 40.03
CA GLU A 302 25.85 -0.39 40.90
C GLU A 302 26.66 -1.56 41.46
N LEU A 303 27.50 -2.19 40.62
CA LEU A 303 28.43 -3.24 41.07
C LEU A 303 29.48 -2.72 42.05
N GLU A 304 30.06 -1.54 41.80
CA GLU A 304 31.01 -0.89 42.72
C GLU A 304 30.35 -0.61 44.08
N ASN A 305 29.11 -0.11 44.08
CA ASN A 305 28.35 0.10 45.32
C ASN A 305 28.07 -1.22 46.06
N ILE A 306 27.74 -2.30 45.34
CA ILE A 306 27.53 -3.63 45.93
C ILE A 306 28.84 -4.18 46.53
N ASP A 307 29.98 -3.99 45.86
CA ASP A 307 31.30 -4.37 46.40
C ASP A 307 31.61 -3.55 47.66
N ASP A 308 31.38 -2.24 47.66
CA ASP A 308 31.56 -1.39 48.85
C ASP A 308 30.71 -1.85 50.04
N ILE A 309 29.44 -2.19 49.80
CA ILE A 309 28.53 -2.75 50.82
C ILE A 309 29.07 -4.09 51.34
N PHE A 310 29.55 -4.94 50.43
CA PHE A 310 30.12 -6.23 50.78
C PHE A 310 31.38 -6.08 51.63
N GLN A 311 32.34 -5.23 51.24
CA GLN A 311 33.57 -5.00 51.98
C GLN A 311 33.29 -4.39 53.37
N ALA A 312 32.35 -3.44 53.47
CA ALA A 312 31.98 -2.82 54.73
C ALA A 312 31.26 -3.81 55.69
N GLY A 313 30.39 -4.67 55.16
CA GLY A 313 29.61 -5.64 55.93
C GLY A 313 30.27 -7.01 56.13
N ARG A 314 31.45 -7.27 55.54
CA ARG A 314 32.08 -8.61 55.56
C ARG A 314 32.41 -9.11 56.97
N ALA A 315 32.78 -8.20 57.88
CA ALA A 315 33.15 -8.55 59.25
C ALA A 315 31.95 -8.70 60.20
N ASP A 316 30.89 -7.92 59.98
CA ASP A 316 29.64 -7.95 60.75
C ASP A 316 28.45 -7.62 59.84
N PRO A 317 27.91 -8.62 59.12
CA PRO A 317 26.88 -8.39 58.12
C PRO A 317 25.53 -8.08 58.76
N PRO A 318 24.75 -7.15 58.21
CA PRO A 318 23.42 -6.85 58.72
C PRO A 318 22.50 -8.08 58.55
N VAL A 319 22.13 -8.70 59.67
CA VAL A 319 21.34 -9.93 59.70
C VAL A 319 19.85 -9.62 59.89
N TYR A 320 18.98 -10.31 59.15
CA TYR A 320 17.53 -10.20 59.35
C TYR A 320 17.12 -10.64 60.77
N ARG A 321 16.06 -10.01 61.29
CA ARG A 321 15.54 -10.30 62.64
C ARG A 321 15.15 -11.79 62.72
N ASN A 322 15.68 -12.50 63.74
CA ASN A 322 15.50 -13.94 64.00
C ASN A 322 16.34 -14.91 63.14
N TYR A 323 17.34 -14.45 62.38
CA TYR A 323 18.27 -15.35 61.69
C TYR A 323 19.46 -15.76 62.60
N PRO A 324 19.89 -17.04 62.58
CA PRO A 324 21.15 -17.46 63.19
C PRO A 324 22.35 -16.73 62.54
N PRO A 325 23.39 -16.36 63.29
CA PRO A 325 24.48 -15.49 62.81
C PRO A 325 25.21 -16.05 61.58
N VAL A 326 25.47 -17.37 61.54
CA VAL A 326 26.14 -18.01 60.39
C VAL A 326 25.20 -18.11 59.18
N ALA A 327 23.95 -18.52 59.38
CA ALA A 327 22.99 -18.69 58.29
C ALA A 327 22.55 -17.35 57.69
N GLY A 328 22.44 -16.31 58.51
CA GLY A 328 22.08 -14.97 58.07
C GLY A 328 23.21 -14.23 57.35
N ALA A 329 24.48 -14.44 57.75
CA ALA A 329 25.63 -13.96 56.99
C ALA A 329 25.69 -14.57 55.59
N VAL A 330 25.41 -15.88 55.47
CA VAL A 330 25.35 -16.57 54.17
C VAL A 330 24.16 -16.08 53.34
N ALA A 331 23.00 -15.83 53.96
CA ALA A 331 21.84 -15.30 53.26
C ALA A 331 22.11 -13.89 52.71
N TRP A 332 22.68 -12.99 53.51
CA TRP A 332 23.04 -11.64 53.07
C TRP A 332 24.06 -11.63 51.92
N ALA A 333 25.11 -12.48 52.01
CA ALA A 333 26.08 -12.60 50.93
C ALA A 333 25.46 -13.17 49.64
N ARG A 334 24.46 -14.06 49.78
CA ARG A 334 23.71 -14.58 48.63
C ARG A 334 22.78 -13.52 48.03
N ASP A 335 22.16 -12.69 48.86
CA ASP A 335 21.27 -11.61 48.41
C ASP A 335 22.04 -10.50 47.66
N LEU A 336 23.32 -10.27 47.97
CA LEU A 336 24.19 -9.36 47.20
C LEU A 336 24.77 -9.98 45.93
N TYR A 337 24.80 -11.31 45.84
CA TYR A 337 25.32 -12.04 44.67
C TYR A 337 24.25 -12.27 43.59
N GLN A 338 22.98 -12.36 44.00
CA GLN A 338 21.82 -12.41 43.09
C GLN A 338 21.55 -11.02 42.53
#